data_AF-A0A3G2T6Y4-F1
#
_entry.id   AF-A0A3G2T6Y4-F1
#
_cell.length_a   1.000
_cell.length_b   1.000
_cell.length_c   1.000
_cell.angle_alpha   90.00
_cell.angle_beta   90.00
_cell.angle_gamma   90.00
#
_symmetry.space_group_name_H-M   'P 1'
#
loop_
_entity.id
_entity.type
_entity.pdbx_description
1 polymer ?
#
loop_
_entity_poly.entity_id
_entity_poly.type
_entity_poly.pdbx_seq_one_letter_code
_entity_poly.pdbx_strand_id
1 'polypeptide(L)'
;MTKTQIKAIGLNASRQLNAVSKDVYNRDLVTTINHDQLKAVSTLLNDLYGVLDTFYERNLKSCFTEAMEYTELVKKRIDALTEYIRPTRLKTVHISPKQIIQMLDTEQQAMHHLSTLLDQIKVGEKA
;
A
#
# COMPACT_ATOMS: atom_id res chain seq x y z
N MET A 1 -5.54 -5.98 -20.16
CA MET A 1 -5.20 -4.94 -19.18
C MET A 1 -3.94 -4.20 -19.64
N THR A 2 -3.74 -2.93 -19.29
CA THR A 2 -2.62 -2.10 -19.79
C THR A 2 -1.72 -1.59 -18.65
N LYS A 3 -0.48 -1.18 -18.94
CA LYS A 3 0.45 -0.47 -18.02
C LYS A 3 -0.27 0.64 -17.21
N THR A 4 -1.24 1.30 -17.83
CA THR A 4 -2.09 2.33 -17.22
C THR A 4 -2.89 1.82 -16.03
N GLN A 5 -3.40 0.58 -16.07
CA GLN A 5 -4.18 0.00 -14.96
C GLN A 5 -3.30 -0.33 -13.75
N ILE A 6 -2.11 -0.92 -13.97
CA ILE A 6 -1.13 -1.16 -12.90
C ILE A 6 -0.81 0.15 -12.16
N LYS A 7 -0.48 1.19 -12.92
CA LYS A 7 -0.18 2.52 -12.36
C LYS A 7 -1.38 3.15 -11.66
N ALA A 8 -2.58 3.00 -12.21
CA ALA A 8 -3.79 3.53 -11.60
C ALA A 8 -4.07 2.89 -10.23
N ILE A 9 -3.89 1.58 -10.09
CA ILE A 9 -4.06 0.87 -8.81
C ILE A 9 -3.00 1.33 -7.81
N GLY A 10 -1.71 1.36 -8.21
CA GLY A 10 -0.63 1.82 -7.34
C GLY A 10 -0.81 3.27 -6.87
N LEU A 11 -1.22 4.17 -7.78
CA LEU A 11 -1.52 5.56 -7.44
C LEU A 11 -2.72 5.69 -6.51
N ASN A 12 -3.77 4.87 -6.71
CA ASN A 12 -4.93 4.87 -5.83
C ASN A 12 -4.56 4.39 -4.42
N ALA A 13 -3.78 3.31 -4.31
CA ALA A 13 -3.28 2.82 -3.02
C ALA A 13 -2.46 3.90 -2.29
N SER A 14 -1.57 4.60 -2.99
CA SER A 14 -0.77 5.70 -2.41
C SER A 14 -1.65 6.86 -1.94
N ARG A 15 -2.64 7.27 -2.75
CA ARG A 15 -3.58 8.34 -2.38
C ARG A 15 -4.42 7.97 -1.16
N GLN A 16 -4.91 6.74 -1.08
CA GLN A 16 -5.68 6.27 0.08
C GLN A 16 -4.80 6.21 1.33
N LEU A 17 -3.57 5.71 1.23
CA LEU A 17 -2.63 5.70 2.35
C LEU A 17 -2.36 7.12 2.89
N ASN A 18 -2.20 8.10 1.99
CA ASN A 18 -2.05 9.50 2.38
C ASN A 18 -3.32 10.06 3.04
N ALA A 19 -4.51 9.70 2.54
CA ALA A 19 -5.77 10.07 3.17
C ALA A 19 -5.88 9.50 4.59
N VAL A 20 -5.47 8.24 4.82
CA VAL A 20 -5.42 7.64 6.16
C VAL A 20 -4.49 8.44 7.08
N SER A 21 -3.29 8.79 6.61
CA SER A 21 -2.34 9.56 7.42
C SER A 21 -2.90 10.92 7.84
N LYS A 22 -3.55 11.64 6.91
CA LYS A 22 -4.23 12.91 7.21
C LYS A 22 -5.37 12.74 8.20
N ASP A 23 -6.19 11.70 8.03
CA ASP A 23 -7.30 11.43 8.93
C ASP A 23 -6.84 11.06 10.33
N VAL A 24 -5.73 10.32 10.47
CA VAL A 24 -5.14 10.02 11.77
C VAL A 24 -4.53 11.27 12.39
N TYR A 25 -3.83 12.10 11.61
CA TYR A 25 -3.24 13.37 12.07
C TYR A 25 -4.28 14.33 12.64
N ASN A 26 -5.45 14.41 12.02
CA ASN A 26 -6.52 15.32 12.41
C ASN A 26 -7.38 14.80 13.57
N ARG A 27 -7.06 13.65 14.18
CA ARG A 27 -7.83 13.02 15.25
C ARG A 27 -7.03 12.98 16.54
N ASP A 28 -7.74 13.16 17.65
CA ASP A 28 -7.19 12.97 18.99
C ASP A 28 -6.90 11.49 19.30
N LEU A 29 -7.62 10.58 18.64
CA LEU A 29 -7.54 9.14 18.86
C LEU A 29 -7.66 8.36 17.54
N VAL A 30 -6.94 7.24 17.49
CA VAL A 30 -7.07 6.25 16.41
C VAL A 30 -8.39 5.51 16.59
N THR A 31 -9.13 5.33 15.51
CA THR A 31 -10.48 4.76 15.53
C THR A 31 -10.64 3.56 14.59
N THR A 32 -11.76 2.87 14.70
CA THR A 32 -12.14 1.79 13.78
C THR A 32 -12.24 2.26 12.32
N ILE A 33 -12.57 3.53 12.08
CA ILE A 33 -12.56 4.11 10.73
C ILE A 33 -11.14 4.01 10.13
N ASN A 34 -10.10 4.32 10.90
CA ASN A 34 -8.72 4.24 10.43
C ASN A 34 -8.31 2.79 10.14
N HIS A 35 -8.77 1.84 10.96
CA HIS A 35 -8.61 0.41 10.69
C HIS A 35 -9.25 0.01 9.35
N ASP A 36 -10.49 0.42 9.11
CA ASP A 36 -11.21 0.05 7.88
C ASP A 36 -10.57 0.67 6.64
N GLN A 37 -10.07 1.90 6.77
CA GLN A 37 -9.29 2.56 5.71
C GLN A 37 -7.98 1.81 5.40
N LEU A 38 -7.24 1.34 6.41
CA LEU A 38 -6.04 0.53 6.16
C LEU A 38 -6.35 -0.81 5.52
N LYS A 39 -7.47 -1.46 5.87
CA LYS A 39 -7.93 -2.67 5.17
C LYS A 39 -8.23 -2.41 3.70
N ALA A 40 -8.81 -1.26 3.37
CA ALA A 40 -9.03 -0.86 1.98
C ALA A 40 -7.71 -0.69 1.22
N VAL A 41 -6.71 -0.04 1.83
CA VAL A 41 -5.36 0.08 1.25
C VAL A 41 -4.73 -1.30 1.02
N SER A 42 -4.80 -2.20 2.01
CA SER A 42 -4.28 -3.57 1.87
C SER A 42 -4.95 -4.34 0.72
N THR A 43 -6.26 -4.16 0.55
CA THR A 43 -7.01 -4.77 -0.56
C THR A 43 -6.49 -4.25 -1.91
N LEU A 44 -6.27 -2.94 -2.05
CA LEU A 44 -5.70 -2.37 -3.28
C LEU A 44 -4.28 -2.88 -3.57
N LEU A 45 -3.45 -3.06 -2.54
CA LEU A 45 -2.11 -3.63 -2.70
C LEU A 45 -2.16 -5.11 -3.12
N ASN A 46 -3.14 -5.85 -2.62
CA ASN A 46 -3.40 -7.22 -3.05
C ASN A 46 -3.83 -7.28 -4.52
N ASP A 47 -4.71 -6.37 -4.94
CA ASP A 47 -5.12 -6.24 -6.35
C ASP A 47 -3.94 -5.86 -7.24
N LEU A 48 -3.10 -4.92 -6.80
CA LEU A 48 -1.88 -4.53 -7.51
C LEU A 48 -0.95 -5.73 -7.70
N TYR A 49 -0.72 -6.51 -6.63
CA TYR A 49 0.10 -7.71 -6.69
C TYR A 49 -0.46 -8.72 -7.69
N GLY A 50 -1.76 -9.02 -7.64
CA GLY A 50 -2.39 -9.97 -8.56
C GLY A 50 -2.29 -9.54 -10.03
N VAL A 51 -2.39 -8.23 -10.31
CA VAL A 51 -2.15 -7.71 -11.66
C VAL A 51 -0.67 -7.85 -12.03
N LEU A 52 0.27 -7.45 -11.16
CA LEU A 52 1.71 -7.59 -11.43
C LEU A 52 2.09 -9.04 -11.70
N ASP A 53 1.58 -9.99 -10.92
CA ASP A 53 1.81 -11.43 -11.06
C ASP A 53 1.31 -11.96 -12.42
N THR A 54 0.11 -11.56 -12.82
CA THR A 54 -0.44 -11.90 -14.16
C THR A 54 0.47 -11.41 -15.30
N PHE A 55 1.11 -10.24 -15.13
CA PHE A 55 2.05 -9.73 -16.13
C PHE A 55 3.43 -10.36 -16.03
N TYR A 56 3.89 -10.67 -14.82
CA TYR A 56 5.13 -11.37 -14.54
C TYR A 56 5.15 -12.73 -15.25
N GLU A 57 4.08 -13.51 -15.16
CA GLU A 57 3.95 -14.80 -15.85
C GLU A 57 4.01 -14.68 -17.38
N ARG A 58 3.56 -13.54 -17.92
CA ARG A 58 3.40 -13.31 -19.37
C ARG A 58 4.57 -12.57 -20.03
N ASN A 59 5.51 -12.00 -19.28
CA ASN A 59 6.56 -11.10 -19.79
C ASN A 59 7.95 -11.44 -19.23
N LEU A 60 8.95 -10.59 -19.52
CA LEU A 60 10.30 -10.66 -18.96
C LEU A 60 10.29 -10.40 -17.44
N LYS A 61 10.33 -11.49 -16.67
CA LYS A 61 10.25 -11.55 -15.20
C LYS A 61 11.05 -10.49 -14.45
N SER A 62 12.26 -10.16 -14.91
CA SER A 62 13.19 -9.27 -14.20
C SER A 62 12.68 -7.85 -13.97
N CYS A 63 11.84 -7.30 -14.86
CA CYS A 63 11.35 -5.93 -14.70
C CYS A 63 10.14 -5.82 -13.75
N PHE A 64 9.60 -6.94 -13.27
CA PHE A 64 8.46 -6.99 -12.37
C PHE A 64 8.82 -7.47 -10.96
N THR A 65 9.90 -8.24 -10.80
CA THR A 65 10.30 -8.83 -9.51
C THR A 65 10.37 -7.80 -8.39
N GLU A 66 11.12 -6.71 -8.60
CA GLU A 66 11.34 -5.70 -7.56
C GLU A 66 10.03 -4.97 -7.19
N ALA A 67 9.17 -4.68 -8.18
CA ALA A 67 7.87 -4.08 -7.95
C ALA A 67 6.93 -5.02 -7.16
N MET A 68 6.97 -6.32 -7.43
CA MET A 68 6.20 -7.33 -6.70
C MET A 68 6.70 -7.46 -5.25
N GLU A 69 8.01 -7.55 -5.04
CA GLU A 69 8.63 -7.62 -3.72
C GLU A 69 8.26 -6.39 -2.87
N TYR A 70 8.35 -5.19 -3.44
CA TYR A 70 7.93 -3.96 -2.75
C TYR A 70 6.43 -3.91 -2.48
N THR A 71 5.60 -4.35 -3.43
CA THR A 71 4.15 -4.41 -3.22
C THR A 71 3.80 -5.33 -2.04
N GLU A 72 4.45 -6.50 -1.96
CA GLU A 72 4.26 -7.45 -0.87
C GLU A 72 4.78 -6.91 0.47
N LEU A 73 5.94 -6.25 0.47
CA LEU A 73 6.52 -5.61 1.65
C LEU A 73 5.57 -4.57 2.25
N VAL A 74 5.09 -3.63 1.43
CA VAL A 74 4.18 -2.58 1.89
C VAL A 74 2.88 -3.21 2.38
N LYS A 75 2.32 -4.18 1.65
CA LYS A 75 1.12 -4.88 2.07
C LYS A 75 1.29 -5.53 3.45
N LYS A 76 2.37 -6.27 3.67
CA LYS A 76 2.66 -6.92 4.96
C LYS A 76 2.74 -5.92 6.11
N ARG A 77 3.35 -4.75 5.87
CA ARG A 77 3.46 -3.69 6.89
C ARG A 77 2.12 -3.00 7.16
N ILE A 78 1.32 -2.75 6.13
CA ILE A 78 -0.05 -2.24 6.28
C ILE A 78 -0.96 -3.26 7.00
N ASP A 79 -0.84 -4.54 6.71
CA ASP A 79 -1.57 -5.61 7.41
C ASP A 79 -1.17 -5.66 8.90
N ALA A 80 0.13 -5.57 9.19
CA ALA A 80 0.62 -5.51 10.56
C ALA A 80 0.12 -4.26 11.30
N LEU A 81 0.09 -3.11 10.64
CA LEU A 81 -0.46 -1.87 11.20
C LEU A 81 -1.96 -1.98 11.46
N THR A 82 -2.70 -2.57 10.52
CA THR A 82 -4.13 -2.84 10.64
C THR A 82 -4.43 -3.72 11.85
N GLU A 83 -3.67 -4.81 12.01
CA GLU A 83 -3.79 -5.69 13.17
C GLU A 83 -3.40 -4.99 14.47
N TYR A 84 -2.37 -4.13 14.42
CA TYR A 84 -1.95 -3.32 15.55
C TYR A 84 -3.07 -2.39 16.04
N ILE A 85 -3.88 -1.83 15.13
CA ILE A 85 -5.02 -0.96 15.44
C ILE A 85 -6.39 -1.66 15.35
N ARG A 86 -6.43 -2.99 15.50
CA ARG A 86 -7.68 -3.75 15.40
C ARG A 86 -8.75 -3.26 16.41
N PRO A 87 -10.05 -3.32 16.07
CA PRO A 87 -11.12 -2.74 16.89
C PRO A 87 -11.15 -3.22 18.35
N THR A 88 -10.86 -4.50 18.61
CA THR A 88 -10.84 -5.04 19.98
C THR A 88 -9.76 -4.41 20.84
N ARG A 89 -8.62 -4.06 20.25
CA ARG A 89 -7.51 -3.42 20.96
C ARG A 89 -7.73 -1.94 21.19
N LEU A 90 -8.35 -1.24 20.23
CA LEU A 90 -8.71 0.18 20.39
C LEU A 90 -9.68 0.43 21.54
N LYS A 91 -10.48 -0.58 21.94
CA LYS A 91 -11.37 -0.50 23.09
C LYS A 91 -10.65 -0.53 24.44
N THR A 92 -9.43 -1.07 24.49
CA THR A 92 -8.74 -1.38 25.75
C THR A 92 -7.36 -0.73 25.86
N VAL A 93 -6.81 -0.25 24.75
CA VAL A 93 -5.47 0.34 24.69
C VAL A 93 -5.56 1.68 23.98
N HIS A 94 -5.05 2.72 24.64
CA HIS A 94 -4.82 4.00 23.98
C HIS A 94 -3.65 3.86 23.00
N ILE A 95 -3.94 4.06 21.72
CA ILE A 95 -2.94 4.08 20.66
C ILE A 95 -2.76 5.54 20.21
N SER A 96 -1.54 6.04 20.35
CA SER A 96 -1.22 7.42 19.98
C SER A 96 -1.31 7.62 18.47
N PRO A 97 -2.09 8.61 17.98
CA PRO A 97 -2.10 8.97 16.55
C PRO A 97 -0.71 9.27 16.01
N LYS A 98 0.16 9.92 16.80
CA LYS A 98 1.55 10.24 16.43
C LYS A 98 2.36 9.00 16.06
N GLN A 99 2.21 7.92 16.84
CA GLN A 99 2.91 6.66 16.56
C GLN A 99 2.45 6.05 15.23
N ILE A 100 1.13 6.10 14.96
CA ILE A 100 0.58 5.58 13.71
C ILE A 100 1.06 6.41 12.51
N ILE A 101 1.11 7.74 12.63
CA ILE A 101 1.61 8.62 11.56
C ILE A 101 3.07 8.28 11.22
N GLN A 102 3.93 8.09 12.21
CA GLN A 102 5.34 7.70 11.97
C GLN A 102 5.46 6.37 11.20
N MET A 103 4.59 5.40 11.52
CA MET A 103 4.53 4.14 10.76
C MET A 103 4.03 4.39 9.33
N LEU A 104 2.98 5.21 9.15
CA LEU A 104 2.44 5.55 7.84
C LEU A 104 3.42 6.33 6.95
N ASP A 105 4.24 7.21 7.51
CA ASP A 105 5.26 7.96 6.77
C ASP A 105 6.30 7.02 6.13
N THR A 106 6.66 5.95 6.84
CA THR A 106 7.56 4.91 6.31
C THR A 106 6.91 4.19 5.13
N GLU A 107 5.62 3.87 5.24
CA GLU A 107 4.88 3.23 4.15
C GLU A 107 4.64 4.16 2.96
N GLN A 108 4.48 5.47 3.19
CA GLN A 108 4.41 6.45 2.11
C GLN A 108 5.71 6.51 1.31
N GLN A 109 6.87 6.50 1.98
CA GLN A 109 8.16 6.45 1.31
C GLN A 109 8.31 5.17 0.46
N ALA A 110 7.90 4.02 1.01
CA ALA A 110 7.91 2.76 0.27
C ALA A 110 6.95 2.79 -0.93
N MET A 111 5.77 3.41 -0.80
CA MET A 111 4.84 3.61 -1.91
C MET A 111 5.39 4.54 -3.00
N HIS A 112 6.14 5.58 -2.64
CA HIS A 112 6.83 6.44 -3.61
C HIS A 112 7.90 5.66 -4.39
N HIS A 113 8.67 4.82 -3.70
CA HIS A 113 9.62 3.94 -4.35
C HIS A 113 8.92 2.96 -5.30
N LEU A 114 7.86 2.30 -4.84
CA LEU A 114 7.04 1.42 -5.68
C LEU A 114 6.52 2.14 -6.92
N SER A 115 6.02 3.38 -6.80
CA SER A 115 5.58 4.18 -7.95
C SER A 115 6.70 4.35 -8.99
N THR A 116 7.94 4.56 -8.54
CA THR A 116 9.10 4.69 -9.43
C THR A 116 9.38 3.39 -10.18
N LEU A 117 9.32 2.24 -9.48
CA LEU A 117 9.47 0.93 -10.10
C LEU A 117 8.36 0.67 -11.14
N LEU A 118 7.11 0.99 -10.80
CA LEU A 118 5.98 0.85 -11.73
C LEU A 118 6.13 1.74 -12.98
N ASP A 119 6.79 2.89 -12.86
CA ASP A 119 7.08 3.76 -13.99
C ASP A 119 8.11 3.16 -14.95
N GLN A 120 9.10 2.46 -14.41
CA GLN A 120 10.19 1.79 -15.12
C GLN A 120 9.73 0.52 -15.86
N ILE A 121 8.59 -0.08 -15.50
CA ILE A 121 8.05 -1.24 -16.20
C ILE A 121 7.80 -0.89 -17.67
N LYS A 122 8.60 -1.49 -18.57
CA LYS A 122 8.43 -1.41 -20.02
C LYS A 122 7.56 -2.57 -20.47
N VAL A 123 6.29 -2.29 -20.77
CA VAL A 123 5.37 -3.29 -21.34
C VAL A 123 5.42 -3.14 -22.87
N GLY A 124 5.97 -4.13 -23.56
CA GLY A 124 5.92 -4.21 -25.03
C GLY A 124 6.98 -3.43 -25.80
N GLU A 125 8.00 -2.86 -25.14
CA GLU A 125 9.20 -2.45 -25.87
C GLU A 125 10.00 -3.71 -26.19
N LYS A 126 10.08 -4.07 -27.48
CA LYS A 126 11.01 -5.11 -27.95
C LYS A 126 12.40 -4.76 -27.42
N ALA A 127 13.04 -5.74 -26.77
CA ALA A 127 14.47 -5.71 -26.48
C ALA A 127 15.28 -5.50 -27.78
#